data_AF-A0A8S9IED2-F1
#
_entry.id   AF-A0A8S9IED2-F1
#
_cell.length_a   1.000
_cell.length_b   1.000
_cell.length_c   1.000
_cell.angle_alpha   90.00
_cell.angle_beta   90.00
_cell.angle_gamma   90.00
#
_symmetry.space_group_name_H-M   'P 1'
#
loop_
_entity.id
_entity.type
_entity.pdbx_description
1 polymer ?
#
loop_
_entity_poly.entity_id
_entity_poly.type
_entity_poly.pdbx_seq_one_letter_code
_entity_poly.pdbx_strand_id
1 'polypeptide(L)'
;MKESQGVPQYAFITRLTFQYRLSTGHRTSRWGDPQGCLYFGEPNETRDHLIFGCPYTFTLWLKVAGNLFGVESDPDLDITILRLQTGTYVQLTFILLRMFLQVTIYFIWIERNDMKHNNSAKAVEQLARMIDKTMRNRIKSTKYYLKPKLKGILCRWFGAHVA
;
A
#
# COMPACT_ATOMS: atom_id res chain seq x y z
N MET A 1 -18.51 -11.81 -9.01
CA MET A 1 -18.27 -11.69 -7.56
C MET A 1 -18.73 -10.31 -7.13
N LYS A 2 -19.79 -10.23 -6.32
CA LYS A 2 -20.55 -8.99 -6.04
C LYS A 2 -19.67 -7.94 -5.35
N GLU A 3 -19.59 -6.74 -5.93
CA GLU A 3 -19.05 -5.55 -5.27
C GLU A 3 -20.04 -5.08 -4.19
N SER A 4 -19.71 -5.33 -2.92
CA SER A 4 -20.46 -4.83 -1.78
C SER A 4 -20.40 -3.29 -1.75
N GLN A 5 -21.57 -2.64 -1.77
CA GLN A 5 -21.76 -1.18 -1.71
C GLN A 5 -21.40 -0.53 -0.35
N GLY A 6 -20.32 -0.95 0.31
CA GLY A 6 -19.91 -0.41 1.62
C GLY A 6 -18.41 -0.42 1.74
N VAL A 7 -17.81 0.78 1.81
CA VAL A 7 -16.36 1.07 1.96
C VAL A 7 -15.47 0.39 0.91
N PRO A 8 -14.73 1.14 0.07
CA PRO A 8 -13.77 0.55 -0.86
C PRO A 8 -12.83 -0.38 -0.08
N GLN A 9 -12.73 -1.66 -0.49
CA GLN A 9 -11.97 -2.71 0.23
C GLN A 9 -10.58 -2.26 0.67
N TYR A 10 -9.91 -1.46 -0.17
CA TYR A 10 -8.65 -0.79 0.12
C TYR A 10 -8.70 0.05 1.40
N ALA A 11 -9.68 0.96 1.53
CA ALA A 11 -9.83 1.83 2.69
C ALA A 11 -10.18 1.04 3.97
N PHE A 12 -10.94 -0.05 3.83
CA PHE A 12 -11.26 -0.93 4.95
C PHE A 12 -10.02 -1.64 5.49
N ILE A 13 -9.24 -2.29 4.61
CA ILE A 13 -7.99 -2.96 5.01
C ILE A 13 -7.01 -1.95 5.61
N THR A 14 -6.80 -0.80 4.96
CA THR A 14 -5.92 0.25 5.49
C THR A 14 -6.35 0.74 6.88
N ARG A 15 -7.65 0.88 7.13
CA ARG A 15 -8.15 1.23 8.46
C ARG A 15 -7.82 0.15 9.49
N LEU A 16 -8.02 -1.13 9.15
CA LEU A 16 -7.64 -2.23 10.04
C LEU A 16 -6.13 -2.24 10.32
N THR A 17 -5.32 -1.96 9.30
CA THR A 17 -3.87 -1.83 9.42
C THR A 17 -3.49 -0.78 10.45
N PHE A 18 -4.00 0.45 10.32
CA PHE A 18 -3.69 1.53 11.27
C PHE A 18 -4.23 1.29 12.67
N GLN A 19 -5.30 0.51 12.81
CA GLN A 19 -5.85 0.12 14.10
C GLN A 19 -5.13 -1.11 14.71
N TYR A 20 -4.07 -1.63 14.09
CA TYR A 20 -3.39 -2.87 14.49
C TYR A 20 -4.35 -4.08 14.58
N ARG A 21 -5.41 -4.07 13.75
CA ARG A 21 -6.47 -5.07 13.72
C ARG A 21 -6.29 -6.12 12.61
N LEU A 22 -5.14 -6.13 11.94
CA LEU A 22 -4.77 -7.22 11.04
C LEU A 22 -4.27 -8.44 11.81
N SER A 23 -4.46 -9.63 11.24
CA SER A 23 -3.99 -10.90 11.80
C SER A 23 -2.50 -11.13 11.47
N THR A 24 -1.64 -10.23 11.92
CA THR A 24 -0.18 -10.37 11.80
C THR A 24 0.35 -11.41 12.77
N GLY A 25 1.57 -11.90 12.52
CA GLY A 25 2.21 -12.89 13.38
C GLY A 25 2.31 -12.49 14.86
N HIS A 26 2.58 -11.21 15.14
CA HIS A 26 2.55 -10.68 16.51
C HIS A 26 1.18 -10.88 17.20
N ARG A 27 0.08 -10.76 16.44
CA ARG A 27 -1.27 -10.90 17.00
C ARG A 27 -1.71 -12.35 17.09
N THR A 28 -1.35 -13.21 16.12
CA THR A 28 -1.67 -14.66 16.19
C THR A 28 -0.83 -15.39 17.24
N SER A 29 0.37 -14.88 17.56
CA SER A 29 1.18 -15.38 18.67
C SER A 29 0.42 -15.35 20.01
N ARG A 30 -0.42 -14.34 20.25
CA ARG A 30 -1.29 -14.27 21.44
C ARG A 30 -2.31 -15.42 21.53
N TRP A 31 -2.55 -16.12 20.43
CA TRP A 31 -3.48 -17.26 20.32
C TRP A 31 -2.72 -18.59 20.21
N GLY A 32 -1.40 -18.59 20.43
CA GLY A 32 -0.56 -19.79 20.35
C GLY A 32 -0.05 -20.15 18.96
N ASP A 33 -0.21 -19.27 17.97
CA ASP A 33 0.28 -19.47 16.59
C ASP A 33 1.29 -18.37 16.20
N PRO A 34 2.53 -18.44 16.74
CA PRO A 34 3.59 -17.49 16.40
C PRO A 34 3.97 -17.65 14.92
N GLN A 35 3.79 -16.58 14.14
CA GLN A 35 4.18 -16.54 12.74
C GLN A 35 5.28 -15.50 12.57
N GLY A 36 6.41 -15.94 11.99
CA GLY A 36 7.41 -15.03 11.46
C GLY A 36 6.95 -14.35 10.18
N CYS A 37 7.77 -13.45 9.67
CA CYS A 37 7.58 -12.85 8.37
C CYS A 37 7.66 -13.93 7.29
N LEU A 38 6.59 -14.11 6.51
CA LEU A 38 6.54 -15.14 5.48
C LEU A 38 7.48 -14.85 4.29
N TYR A 39 7.97 -13.62 4.15
CA TYR A 39 8.88 -13.23 3.07
C TYR A 39 10.35 -13.53 3.39
N PHE A 40 10.80 -13.22 4.60
CA PHE A 40 12.22 -13.26 4.99
C PHE A 40 12.51 -14.10 6.24
N GLY A 41 11.49 -14.64 6.90
CA GLY A 41 11.66 -15.52 8.07
C GLY A 41 11.95 -14.80 9.40
N GLU A 42 11.86 -13.47 9.44
CA GLU A 42 12.00 -12.69 10.69
C GLU A 42 11.02 -13.18 11.77
N PRO A 43 11.46 -13.45 13.01
CA PRO A 43 10.66 -14.14 14.02
C PRO A 43 9.40 -13.37 14.46
N ASN A 44 9.39 -12.04 14.35
CA ASN A 44 8.29 -11.20 14.79
C ASN A 44 7.73 -10.35 13.64
N GLU A 45 6.70 -10.85 12.97
CA GLU A 45 5.96 -10.06 11.98
C GLU A 45 5.03 -9.05 12.69
N THR A 46 5.50 -7.81 12.85
CA THR A 46 4.70 -6.67 13.30
C THR A 46 4.03 -5.95 12.11
N ARG A 47 3.09 -5.04 12.39
CA ARG A 47 2.50 -4.16 11.37
C ARG A 47 3.59 -3.37 10.62
N ASP A 48 4.49 -2.78 11.38
CA ASP A 48 5.53 -1.88 10.83
C ASP A 48 6.53 -2.68 10.02
N HIS A 49 6.90 -3.86 10.50
CA HIS A 49 7.70 -4.82 9.72
C HIS A 49 6.99 -5.20 8.42
N LEU A 50 5.71 -5.59 8.47
CA LEU A 50 4.99 -6.03 7.27
C LEU A 50 4.93 -4.93 6.19
N ILE A 51 4.72 -3.66 6.57
CA ILE A 51 4.50 -2.59 5.58
C ILE A 51 5.81 -1.97 5.09
N PHE A 52 6.77 -1.70 5.99
CA PHE A 52 8.00 -0.98 5.66
C PHE A 52 9.28 -1.66 6.15
N GLY A 53 9.25 -2.42 7.25
CA GLY A 53 10.46 -3.06 7.79
C GLY A 53 10.90 -4.35 7.07
N CYS A 54 10.05 -4.94 6.23
CA CYS A 54 10.36 -6.14 5.47
C CYS A 54 11.02 -5.76 4.13
N PRO A 55 12.23 -6.28 3.80
CA PRO A 55 12.93 -5.89 2.58
C PRO A 55 12.12 -6.12 1.30
N TYR A 56 11.28 -7.17 1.27
CA TYR A 56 10.37 -7.44 0.14
C TYR A 56 9.36 -6.30 -0.05
N THR A 57 8.68 -5.88 1.01
CA THR A 57 7.63 -4.86 0.94
C THR A 57 8.20 -3.45 0.82
N PHE A 58 9.38 -3.20 1.40
CA PHE A 58 10.12 -1.97 1.18
C PHE A 58 10.58 -1.82 -0.28
N THR A 59 11.12 -2.89 -0.88
CA THR A 59 11.51 -2.88 -2.30
C THR A 59 10.30 -2.64 -3.21
N LEU A 60 9.17 -3.30 -2.92
CA LEU A 60 7.90 -3.03 -3.60
C LEU A 60 7.48 -1.58 -3.46
N TRP A 61 7.58 -1.03 -2.25
CA TRP A 61 7.23 0.37 -1.97
C TRP A 61 8.07 1.32 -2.82
N LEU A 62 9.40 1.23 -2.77
CA LEU A 62 10.31 2.07 -3.55
C LEU A 62 9.99 2.02 -5.04
N LYS A 63 9.76 0.82 -5.55
CA LYS A 63 9.46 0.59 -6.96
C LYS A 63 8.15 1.24 -7.41
N VAL A 64 7.12 1.20 -6.58
CA VAL A 64 5.77 1.70 -6.93
C VAL A 64 5.52 3.13 -6.46
N ALA A 65 6.29 3.64 -5.50
CA ALA A 65 6.19 5.03 -5.05
C ALA A 65 6.82 6.00 -6.07
N GLY A 66 7.89 5.58 -6.76
CA GLY A 66 8.64 6.46 -7.66
C GLY A 66 9.00 7.78 -6.98
N ASN A 67 8.81 8.91 -7.69
CA ASN A 67 9.00 10.25 -7.16
C ASN A 67 7.70 10.91 -6.62
N LEU A 68 6.70 10.13 -6.19
CA LEU A 68 5.43 10.70 -5.70
C LEU A 68 5.62 11.54 -4.43
N PHE A 69 6.58 11.15 -3.58
CA PHE A 69 6.88 11.84 -2.32
C PHE A 69 7.83 13.02 -2.49
N GLY A 70 8.47 13.19 -3.66
CA GLY A 70 9.40 14.30 -3.94
C GLY A 70 10.77 14.21 -3.24
N VAL A 71 10.90 13.34 -2.25
CA VAL A 71 12.09 13.07 -1.42
C VAL A 71 12.22 11.55 -1.28
N GLU A 72 13.43 11.06 -1.01
CA GLU A 72 13.70 9.65 -0.73
C GLU A 72 12.69 9.10 0.30
N SER A 73 12.15 7.91 0.00
CA SER A 73 11.18 7.27 0.88
C SER A 73 11.86 6.86 2.18
N ASP A 74 11.29 7.32 3.28
CA ASP A 74 11.75 6.97 4.62
C ASP A 74 11.37 5.50 4.91
N PRO A 75 12.26 4.67 5.46
CA PRO A 75 11.93 3.31 5.88
C PRO A 75 10.98 3.26 7.08
N ASP A 76 10.63 4.40 7.68
CA ASP A 76 9.67 4.47 8.77
C ASP A 76 8.25 4.79 8.29
N LEU A 77 7.33 3.87 8.62
CA LEU A 77 5.90 4.02 8.37
C LEU A 77 5.30 5.22 9.08
N ASP A 78 5.63 5.44 10.34
CA ASP A 78 5.06 6.50 11.17
C ASP A 78 5.57 7.87 10.70
N ILE A 79 6.81 7.97 10.24
CA ILE A 79 7.31 9.17 9.56
C ILE A 79 6.54 9.42 8.26
N THR A 80 6.30 8.37 7.46
CA THR A 80 5.50 8.49 6.23
C THR A 80 4.06 8.94 6.52
N ILE A 81 3.42 8.39 7.55
CA ILE A 81 2.07 8.81 7.97
C ILE A 81 2.09 10.25 8.46
N LEU A 82 3.05 10.61 9.30
CA LEU A 82 3.20 11.96 9.84
C LEU A 82 3.35 12.97 8.71
N ARG A 83 4.23 12.69 7.74
CA ARG A 83 4.41 13.52 6.54
C ARG A 83 3.11 13.67 5.78
N LEU A 84 2.33 12.60 5.60
CA LEU A 84 1.01 12.69 4.96
C LEU A 84 0.01 13.54 5.74
N GLN A 85 0.11 13.60 7.07
CA GLN A 85 -0.80 14.38 7.91
C GLN A 85 -0.40 15.86 7.99
N THR A 86 0.91 16.16 8.03
CA THR A 86 1.44 17.51 8.27
C THR A 86 1.95 18.21 7.01
N GLY A 87 2.19 17.45 5.93
CA GLY A 87 2.78 17.95 4.70
C GLY A 87 1.86 18.86 3.90
N THR A 88 2.44 19.94 3.38
CA THR A 88 1.78 20.87 2.45
C THR A 88 1.87 20.35 1.01
N TYR A 89 1.09 19.31 0.72
CA TYR A 89 1.02 18.78 -0.64
C TYR A 89 0.03 19.54 -1.51
N VAL A 90 0.38 19.72 -2.78
CA VAL A 90 -0.61 20.08 -3.81
C VAL A 90 -1.74 19.06 -3.78
N GLN A 91 -2.99 19.51 -3.84
CA GLN A 91 -4.18 18.69 -3.66
C GLN A 91 -4.15 17.37 -4.46
N LEU A 92 -3.69 17.40 -5.71
CA LEU A 92 -3.58 16.21 -6.56
C LEU A 92 -2.58 15.18 -6.00
N THR A 93 -1.42 15.65 -5.54
CA THR A 93 -0.39 14.81 -4.92
C THR A 93 -0.94 14.18 -3.64
N PHE A 94 -1.63 14.94 -2.80
CA PHE A 94 -2.24 14.40 -1.58
C PHE A 94 -3.26 13.29 -1.88
N ILE A 95 -4.11 13.48 -2.88
CA ILE A 95 -5.10 12.48 -3.30
C ILE A 95 -4.40 11.22 -3.82
N LEU A 96 -3.37 11.39 -4.65
CA LEU A 96 -2.58 10.27 -5.19
C LEU A 96 -1.88 9.49 -4.08
N LEU A 97 -1.24 10.17 -3.14
CA LEU A 97 -0.53 9.54 -2.03
C LEU A 97 -1.49 8.72 -1.15
N ARG A 98 -2.69 9.25 -0.86
CA ARG A 98 -3.72 8.49 -0.12
C ARG A 98 -4.22 7.27 -0.89
N MET A 99 -4.44 7.39 -2.20
CA MET A 99 -4.83 6.26 -3.03
C MET A 99 -3.73 5.20 -3.09
N PHE A 100 -2.49 5.63 -3.30
CA PHE A 100 -1.30 4.79 -3.35
C PHE A 100 -1.13 3.99 -2.06
N LEU A 101 -1.10 4.68 -0.91
CA LEU A 101 -0.98 4.04 0.40
C LEU A 101 -2.07 2.98 0.62
N GLN A 102 -3.32 3.30 0.27
CA GLN A 102 -4.43 2.35 0.42
C GLN A 102 -4.28 1.11 -0.47
N VAL A 103 -3.90 1.31 -1.74
CA VAL A 103 -3.77 0.21 -2.70
C VAL A 103 -2.57 -0.66 -2.35
N THR A 104 -1.43 -0.07 -2.00
CA THR A 104 -0.20 -0.80 -1.65
C THR A 104 -0.38 -1.63 -0.39
N ILE A 105 -0.93 -1.06 0.69
CA ILE A 105 -1.23 -1.80 1.93
C ILE A 105 -2.18 -2.97 1.66
N TYR A 106 -3.20 -2.76 0.84
CA TYR A 106 -4.14 -3.82 0.47
C TYR A 106 -3.45 -4.98 -0.25
N PHE A 107 -2.62 -4.69 -1.26
CA PHE A 107 -1.94 -5.74 -2.02
C PHE A 107 -0.89 -6.48 -1.20
N ILE A 108 -0.15 -5.78 -0.33
CA ILE A 108 0.76 -6.42 0.64
C ILE A 108 -0.01 -7.39 1.55
N TRP A 109 -1.16 -6.96 2.07
CA TRP A 109 -1.98 -7.78 2.94
C TRP A 109 -2.55 -9.02 2.25
N ILE A 110 -3.10 -8.85 1.03
CA ILE A 110 -3.61 -9.96 0.24
C ILE A 110 -2.50 -10.94 -0.13
N GLU A 111 -1.33 -10.45 -0.55
CA GLU A 111 -0.19 -11.30 -0.88
C GLU A 111 0.28 -12.11 0.31
N ARG A 112 0.43 -11.47 1.48
CA ARG A 112 0.82 -12.17 2.71
C ARG A 112 -0.17 -13.27 3.08
N ASN A 113 -1.47 -13.01 2.94
CA ASN A 113 -2.49 -14.03 3.21
C ASN A 113 -2.49 -15.14 2.16
N ASP A 114 -2.26 -14.82 0.90
CA ASP A 114 -2.12 -15.79 -0.18
C ASP A 114 -0.92 -16.71 0.10
N MET A 115 0.22 -16.15 0.49
CA MET A 115 1.39 -16.93 0.93
C MET A 115 1.08 -17.84 2.11
N LYS A 116 0.36 -17.34 3.13
CA LYS A 116 -0.02 -18.14 4.30
C LYS A 116 -0.86 -19.37 3.93
N HIS A 117 -1.75 -19.25 2.96
CA HIS A 117 -2.71 -20.30 2.63
C HIS A 117 -2.28 -21.18 1.46
N ASN A 118 -1.52 -20.63 0.52
CA ASN A 118 -1.17 -21.28 -0.76
C ASN A 118 0.34 -21.49 -0.94
N ASN A 119 1.19 -21.06 -0.01
CA ASN A 119 2.66 -21.18 -0.05
C ASN A 119 3.30 -20.67 -1.36
N SER A 120 2.67 -19.68 -2.01
CA SER A 120 3.15 -19.09 -3.25
C SER A 120 3.39 -17.60 -3.05
N ALA A 121 4.61 -17.15 -3.29
CA ALA A 121 4.99 -15.75 -3.27
C ALA A 121 5.11 -15.22 -4.70
N LYS A 122 4.40 -14.14 -5.01
CA LYS A 122 4.59 -13.40 -6.26
C LYS A 122 5.92 -12.66 -6.22
N ALA A 123 6.50 -12.44 -7.40
CA ALA A 123 7.66 -11.56 -7.50
C ALA A 123 7.25 -10.10 -7.26
N VAL A 124 8.15 -9.29 -6.71
CA VAL A 124 7.95 -7.84 -6.52
C VAL A 124 7.48 -7.16 -7.81
N GLU A 125 8.04 -7.57 -8.95
CA GLU A 125 7.65 -7.09 -10.29
C GLU A 125 6.18 -7.31 -10.62
N GLN A 126 5.66 -8.49 -10.29
CA GLN A 126 4.28 -8.86 -10.59
C GLN A 126 3.33 -8.01 -9.74
N LEU A 127 3.62 -7.90 -8.44
CA LEU A 127 2.81 -7.14 -7.51
C LEU A 127 2.85 -5.64 -7.83
N ALA A 128 4.01 -5.11 -8.22
CA ALA A 128 4.17 -3.73 -8.68
C ALA A 128 3.29 -3.41 -9.91
N ARG A 129 3.28 -4.30 -10.91
CA ARG A 129 2.40 -4.15 -12.10
C ARG A 129 0.92 -4.18 -11.72
N MET A 130 0.54 -5.03 -10.77
CA MET A 130 -0.84 -5.10 -10.27
C MET A 130 -1.26 -3.80 -9.56
N ILE A 131 -0.37 -3.22 -8.75
CA ILE A 131 -0.62 -1.94 -8.07
C ILE A 131 -0.73 -0.80 -9.09
N ASP A 132 0.21 -0.66 -10.03
CA ASP A 132 0.15 0.40 -11.05
C ASP A 132 -1.14 0.32 -11.89
N LYS A 133 -1.50 -0.88 -12.36
CA LYS A 133 -2.76 -1.10 -13.09
C LYS A 133 -3.96 -0.70 -12.25
N THR A 134 -3.97 -1.06 -10.97
CA THR A 134 -5.07 -0.73 -10.04
C THR A 134 -5.15 0.78 -9.80
N MET A 135 -4.02 1.45 -9.61
CA MET A 135 -3.95 2.91 -9.43
C MET A 135 -4.53 3.63 -10.65
N ARG A 136 -4.13 3.26 -11.86
CA ARG A 136 -4.67 3.83 -13.11
C ARG A 136 -6.18 3.62 -13.22
N ASN A 137 -6.66 2.43 -12.89
CA ASN A 137 -8.09 2.12 -12.93
C ASN A 137 -8.88 2.95 -11.90
N ARG A 138 -8.38 3.10 -10.67
CA ARG A 138 -9.00 3.94 -9.64
C ARG A 138 -8.98 5.42 -10.01
N ILE A 139 -7.89 5.91 -10.59
CA ILE A 139 -7.82 7.28 -11.10
C ILE A 139 -8.89 7.49 -12.17
N LYS A 140 -9.00 6.59 -13.15
CA LYS A 140 -10.02 6.66 -14.20
C LYS A 140 -11.44 6.62 -13.64
N SER A 141 -11.72 5.78 -12.65
CA SER A 141 -13.05 5.65 -12.04
C SER A 141 -13.51 6.91 -11.29
N THR A 142 -12.59 7.80 -10.91
CA THR A 142 -12.95 9.11 -10.31
C THR A 142 -13.64 10.06 -11.30
N LYS A 143 -13.62 9.72 -12.61
CA LYS A 143 -14.03 10.59 -13.73
C LYS A 143 -13.28 11.92 -13.72
N TYR A 144 -11.96 11.87 -13.51
CA TYR A 144 -11.11 13.05 -13.33
C TYR A 144 -11.21 14.08 -14.46
N TYR A 145 -11.52 13.62 -15.69
CA TYR A 145 -11.73 14.47 -16.86
C TYR A 145 -12.94 15.40 -16.76
N LEU A 146 -13.95 15.06 -15.94
CA LEU A 146 -15.13 15.90 -15.69
C LEU A 146 -14.94 16.84 -14.49
N LYS A 147 -13.85 16.70 -13.73
CA LYS A 147 -13.64 17.39 -12.46
C LYS A 147 -12.42 18.30 -12.57
N PRO A 148 -12.59 19.63 -12.65
CA PRO A 148 -11.48 20.58 -12.76
C PRO A 148 -10.40 20.36 -11.69
N LYS A 149 -10.81 20.06 -10.45
CA LYS A 149 -9.92 19.78 -9.32
C LYS A 149 -9.07 18.51 -9.45
N LEU A 150 -9.42 17.58 -10.34
CA LEU A 150 -8.68 16.33 -10.59
C LEU A 150 -7.99 16.32 -11.96
N LYS A 151 -8.09 17.40 -12.73
CA LYS A 151 -7.46 17.50 -14.05
C LYS A 151 -5.94 17.34 -13.90
N GLY A 152 -5.35 16.43 -14.66
CA GLY A 152 -3.92 16.14 -14.61
C GLY A 152 -3.47 15.14 -13.54
N ILE A 153 -4.37 14.59 -12.72
CA ILE A 153 -4.02 13.58 -11.70
C ILE A 153 -3.32 12.35 -12.31
N LEU A 154 -3.79 11.90 -13.48
CA LEU A 154 -3.19 10.76 -14.16
C LEU A 154 -1.81 11.12 -14.74
N CYS A 155 -1.64 12.33 -15.28
CA CYS A 155 -0.34 12.83 -15.74
C CYS A 155 0.67 12.90 -14.59
N ARG A 156 0.22 13.33 -13.41
CA ARG A 156 1.06 13.37 -12.21
C ARG A 156 1.49 11.96 -11.76
N TRP A 157 0.60 10.97 -11.82
CA TRP A 157 0.95 9.57 -11.59
C TRP A 157 2.03 9.10 -12.56
N PHE A 158 1.84 9.32 -13.86
CA PHE A 158 2.84 8.97 -14.87
C PHE A 158 4.19 9.66 -14.65
N GLY A 159 4.18 10.97 -14.42
CA GLY A 159 5.42 11.74 -14.22
C GLY A 159 6.22 11.33 -12.99
N ALA A 160 5.61 10.65 -12.02
CA ALA A 160 6.33 10.13 -10.86
C ALA A 160 7.10 8.81 -11.15
N HIS A 161 6.80 8.14 -12.26
CA HIS A 161 7.43 6.87 -12.66
C HIS A 161 8.25 6.98 -13.95
N VAL A 162 8.47 8.20 -14.45
CA VAL A 162 9.39 8.50 -15.54
C VAL A 162 10.67 9.06 -14.90
N ALA A 163 11.63 8.18 -14.64
CA ALA A 163 13.01 8.50 -14.32
C ALA A 163 13.90 7.55 -15.13
#